data_AF-A0A1V6TK46-F1
#
_entry.id   AF-A0A1V6TK46-F1
#
_cell.length_a   1.000
_cell.length_b   1.000
_cell.length_c   1.000
_cell.angle_alpha   90.00
_cell.angle_beta   90.00
_cell.angle_gamma   90.00
#
_symmetry.space_group_name_H-M   'P 1'
#
loop_
_entity.id
_entity.type
_entity.pdbx_description
1 polymer ?
#
loop_
_entity_poly.entity_id
_entity_poly.type
_entity_poly.pdbx_seq_one_letter_code
_entity_poly.pdbx_strand_id
1 'polypeptide(L)'
;MPSHPDSDIYPEASGLAKLLVNKHIQRVWLALEEKQIPYEYIEVNPYNKPDSLLILNPRGLVPTLSCPTETGPKPLYESTVILEYLEEAYPTHGPKFLPEDPYSRAQARIWIDYVTSRIIPSFHRFLQYQIPSGKSADQDAGLSQLREEFLGHLKTWTQEMHPDGPFFLGSEIGLPDLVLAPWAVRLWVFDEFKHGLGIPLEGNGGADEVVWARWKKWINAVQARSSIRETTSEKEHYLPIYRRYADDKAQSELAKATRAGRGVP
;
A
#
# COMPACT_ATOMS: atom_id res chain seq x y z
N MET A 1 15.15 -11.49 -25.95
CA MET A 1 13.85 -12.03 -25.46
C MET A 1 12.75 -11.08 -25.91
N PRO A 2 11.50 -11.53 -26.14
CA PRO A 2 10.39 -10.59 -26.33
C PRO A 2 10.26 -9.70 -25.08
N SER A 3 9.87 -8.44 -25.26
CA SER A 3 9.60 -7.53 -24.14
C SER A 3 8.44 -8.06 -23.29
N HIS A 4 8.48 -7.77 -21.99
CA HIS A 4 7.42 -8.16 -21.07
C HIS A 4 6.12 -7.42 -21.46
N PRO A 5 4.93 -8.06 -21.47
CA PRO A 5 3.67 -7.46 -21.98
C PRO A 5 3.08 -6.30 -21.14
N ASP A 6 3.86 -5.80 -20.18
CA ASP A 6 3.57 -4.66 -19.31
C ASP A 6 4.72 -3.60 -19.39
N SER A 7 5.79 -3.84 -20.17
CA SER A 7 6.98 -2.94 -20.24
C SER A 7 6.63 -1.54 -20.74
N ASP A 8 5.69 -1.48 -21.67
CA ASP A 8 5.30 -0.27 -22.40
C ASP A 8 4.15 0.46 -21.68
N ILE A 9 3.65 -0.11 -20.59
CA ILE A 9 2.62 0.47 -19.72
C ILE A 9 3.33 0.98 -18.46
N TYR A 10 4.27 1.89 -18.69
CA TYR A 10 5.00 2.59 -17.64
C TYR A 10 4.60 4.07 -17.65
N PRO A 11 4.01 4.61 -16.57
CA PRO A 11 3.61 6.00 -16.54
C PRO A 11 4.85 6.91 -16.56
N GLU A 12 4.79 8.04 -17.27
CA GLU A 12 5.76 9.13 -17.12
C GLU A 12 5.16 10.21 -16.24
N ALA A 13 5.85 10.65 -15.18
CA ALA A 13 5.31 11.64 -14.24
C ALA A 13 5.39 13.08 -14.77
N SER A 14 4.29 13.81 -14.68
CA SER A 14 4.21 15.27 -14.86
C SER A 14 4.34 16.03 -13.52
N GLY A 15 4.78 17.29 -13.59
CA GLY A 15 4.87 18.20 -12.42
C GLY A 15 6.25 18.24 -11.73
N LEU A 16 6.34 18.92 -10.57
CA LEU A 16 7.57 19.06 -9.78
C LEU A 16 8.14 17.70 -9.32
N ALA A 17 7.27 16.71 -9.10
CA ALA A 17 7.63 15.33 -8.77
C ALA A 17 8.48 14.63 -9.85
N LYS A 18 8.56 15.16 -11.08
CA LYS A 18 9.48 14.70 -12.14
C LYS A 18 10.95 14.76 -11.72
N LEU A 19 11.31 15.62 -10.76
CA LEU A 19 12.67 15.68 -10.21
C LEU A 19 12.98 14.53 -9.24
N LEU A 20 11.99 13.75 -8.80
CA LEU A 20 12.18 12.74 -7.77
C LEU A 20 11.70 11.34 -8.16
N VAL A 21 10.45 11.11 -8.60
CA VAL A 21 9.87 9.74 -8.54
C VAL A 21 8.92 9.36 -9.68
N ASN A 22 8.93 8.07 -10.06
CA ASN A 22 7.82 7.40 -10.70
C ASN A 22 7.25 6.27 -9.81
N LYS A 23 7.13 4.96 -10.13
CA LYS A 23 6.46 3.93 -9.27
C LYS A 23 6.91 2.47 -9.39
N HIS A 24 7.27 1.89 -8.23
CA HIS A 24 6.38 0.96 -7.49
C HIS A 24 6.78 0.72 -6.00
N ILE A 25 7.10 1.77 -5.23
CA ILE A 25 7.26 1.68 -3.77
C ILE A 25 6.70 2.94 -3.09
N GLN A 26 5.74 2.79 -2.17
CA GLN A 26 5.30 3.94 -1.36
C GLN A 26 5.60 3.80 0.14
N ARG A 27 5.49 2.60 0.76
CA ARG A 27 5.70 2.42 2.21
C ARG A 27 7.02 3.02 2.72
N VAL A 28 8.14 2.61 2.12
CA VAL A 28 9.49 3.08 2.49
C VAL A 28 9.65 4.57 2.18
N TRP A 29 9.10 5.04 1.08
CA TRP A 29 9.21 6.45 0.68
C TRP A 29 8.43 7.35 1.64
N LEU A 30 7.24 6.94 2.10
CA LEU A 30 6.51 7.64 3.17
C LEU A 30 7.31 7.70 4.47
N ALA A 31 8.02 6.64 4.85
CA ALA A 31 8.86 6.64 6.05
C ALA A 31 10.04 7.62 5.94
N LEU A 32 10.70 7.67 4.77
CA LEU A 32 11.78 8.63 4.51
C LEU A 32 11.27 10.08 4.56
N GLU A 33 10.11 10.34 3.94
CA GLU A 33 9.44 11.65 3.97
C GLU A 33 8.99 12.05 5.38
N GLU A 34 8.26 11.18 6.10
CA GLU A 34 7.80 11.48 7.46
C GLU A 34 8.96 11.71 8.43
N LYS A 35 10.04 10.91 8.34
CA LYS A 35 11.24 11.09 9.16
C LYS A 35 12.18 12.20 8.65
N GLN A 36 11.91 12.82 7.50
CA GLN A 36 12.80 13.79 6.85
C GLN A 36 14.26 13.29 6.71
N ILE A 37 14.43 12.00 6.45
CA ILE A 37 15.75 11.38 6.23
C ILE A 37 16.20 11.73 4.82
N PRO A 38 17.42 12.27 4.59
CA PRO A 38 17.92 12.51 3.24
C PRO A 38 18.07 11.22 2.43
N TYR A 39 17.52 11.18 1.22
CA TYR A 39 17.63 10.05 0.29
C TYR A 39 17.83 10.52 -1.15
N GLU A 40 18.40 9.66 -1.99
CA GLU A 40 18.29 9.74 -3.45
C GLU A 40 17.24 8.73 -3.89
N TYR A 41 16.31 9.15 -4.75
CA TYR A 41 15.35 8.23 -5.35
C TYR A 41 15.80 7.83 -6.76
N ILE A 42 15.80 6.53 -7.02
CA ILE A 42 16.11 5.96 -8.33
C ILE A 42 14.90 5.17 -8.80
N GLU A 43 14.31 5.59 -9.91
CA GLU A 43 13.19 4.88 -10.52
C GLU A 43 13.64 3.55 -11.14
N VAL A 44 12.83 2.51 -10.96
CA VAL A 44 13.02 1.22 -11.64
C VAL A 44 11.72 0.71 -12.24
N ASN A 45 11.69 0.59 -13.57
CA ASN A 45 10.69 -0.22 -14.26
C ASN A 45 10.81 -1.70 -13.85
N PRO A 46 9.83 -2.29 -13.15
CA PRO A 46 9.92 -3.67 -12.66
C PRO A 46 9.89 -4.71 -13.79
N TYR A 47 9.45 -4.29 -15.00
CA TYR A 47 9.40 -5.09 -16.22
C TYR A 47 10.63 -4.89 -17.13
N ASN A 48 11.44 -3.86 -16.86
CA ASN A 48 12.72 -3.60 -17.52
C ASN A 48 13.74 -3.11 -16.47
N LYS A 49 14.22 -4.05 -15.66
CA LYS A 49 15.06 -3.77 -14.48
C LYS A 49 16.46 -3.33 -14.93
N PRO A 50 16.99 -2.18 -14.47
CA PRO A 50 18.32 -1.72 -14.86
C PRO A 50 19.41 -2.53 -14.17
N ASP A 51 20.58 -2.63 -14.80
CA ASP A 51 21.75 -3.32 -14.26
C ASP A 51 22.18 -2.78 -12.90
N SER A 52 21.99 -1.48 -12.64
CA SER A 52 22.25 -0.86 -11.32
C SER A 52 21.44 -1.50 -10.19
N LEU A 53 20.17 -1.84 -10.43
CA LEU A 53 19.37 -2.60 -9.46
C LEU A 53 19.83 -4.05 -9.38
N LEU A 54 20.15 -4.70 -10.51
CA LEU A 54 20.51 -6.13 -10.51
C LEU A 54 21.88 -6.41 -9.88
N ILE A 55 22.84 -5.48 -10.02
CA ILE A 55 24.14 -5.50 -9.33
C ILE A 55 23.95 -5.35 -7.82
N LEU A 56 23.07 -4.42 -7.38
CA LEU A 56 22.80 -4.16 -5.97
C LEU A 56 21.94 -5.27 -5.33
N ASN A 57 20.91 -5.74 -6.04
CA ASN A 57 19.98 -6.79 -5.61
C ASN A 57 19.70 -7.74 -6.79
N PRO A 58 20.35 -8.91 -6.84
CA PRO A 58 20.14 -9.90 -7.91
C PRO A 58 18.72 -10.48 -8.00
N ARG A 59 17.88 -10.36 -6.95
CA ARG A 59 16.44 -10.70 -7.03
C ARG A 59 15.65 -9.65 -7.83
N GLY A 60 16.21 -8.45 -7.99
CA GLY A 60 15.59 -7.30 -8.66
C GLY A 60 14.26 -6.91 -8.03
N LEU A 61 14.16 -6.97 -6.69
CA LEU A 61 12.94 -6.62 -5.97
C LEU A 61 12.88 -5.13 -5.66
N VAL A 62 11.66 -4.61 -5.61
CA VAL A 62 11.36 -3.23 -5.28
C VAL A 62 10.40 -3.21 -4.07
N PRO A 63 10.72 -2.51 -2.97
CA PRO A 63 11.93 -1.73 -2.71
C PRO A 63 13.22 -2.53 -2.62
N THR A 64 14.28 -1.86 -3.06
CA THR A 64 15.65 -2.06 -2.54
C THR A 64 16.12 -0.72 -1.99
N LEU A 65 16.53 -0.66 -0.73
CA LEU A 65 17.21 0.49 -0.13
C LEU A 65 18.72 0.23 -0.15
N SER A 66 19.51 1.19 -0.61
CA SER A 66 20.98 1.12 -0.53
C SER A 66 21.44 1.82 0.75
N CYS A 67 21.76 1.04 1.78
CA CYS A 67 22.14 1.59 3.09
C CYS A 67 23.66 1.78 3.19
N PRO A 68 24.17 2.93 3.67
CA PRO A 68 25.58 3.09 3.96
C PRO A 68 25.99 2.17 5.12
N THR A 69 27.10 1.43 4.96
CA THR A 69 27.74 0.65 6.03
C THR A 69 29.24 0.92 6.06
N GLU A 70 29.92 0.55 7.15
CA GLU A 70 31.38 0.67 7.28
C GLU A 70 32.15 -0.01 6.12
N THR A 71 31.57 -1.04 5.53
CA THR A 71 32.12 -1.81 4.40
C THR A 71 31.60 -1.33 3.03
N GLY A 72 31.01 -0.13 2.95
CA GLY A 72 30.36 0.41 1.75
C GLY A 72 28.84 0.19 1.71
N PRO A 73 28.14 0.65 0.64
CA PRO A 73 26.69 0.51 0.53
C PRO A 73 26.24 -0.95 0.44
N LYS A 74 25.13 -1.30 1.11
CA LYS A 74 24.54 -2.65 1.09
C LYS A 74 23.02 -2.61 0.83
N PRO A 75 22.48 -3.60 0.11
CA PRO A 75 21.04 -3.69 -0.15
C PRO A 75 20.27 -4.13 1.10
N LEU A 76 19.14 -3.48 1.35
CA LEU A 76 18.02 -4.04 2.10
C LEU A 76 16.80 -4.16 1.17
N TYR A 77 16.01 -5.21 1.36
CA TYR A 77 14.75 -5.47 0.65
C TYR A 77 13.70 -5.98 1.66
N GLU A 78 12.49 -6.28 1.20
CA GLU A 78 11.27 -6.43 2.00
C GLU A 78 10.84 -5.11 2.68
N SER A 79 9.74 -4.51 2.20
CA SER A 79 9.33 -3.16 2.62
C SER A 79 9.11 -2.99 4.13
N THR A 80 8.60 -4.00 4.83
CA THR A 80 8.39 -3.97 6.29
C THR A 80 9.70 -4.08 7.07
N VAL A 81 10.69 -4.82 6.57
CA VAL A 81 12.03 -4.92 7.16
C VAL A 81 12.78 -3.58 7.01
N ILE A 82 12.66 -2.94 5.84
CA ILE A 82 13.23 -1.60 5.63
C ILE A 82 12.59 -0.57 6.57
N LEU A 83 11.27 -0.64 6.81
CA LEU A 83 10.58 0.25 7.74
C LEU A 83 11.11 0.12 9.18
N GLU A 84 11.31 -1.11 9.67
CA GLU A 84 11.92 -1.35 11.00
C GLU A 84 13.37 -0.84 11.04
N TYR A 85 14.17 -1.10 9.99
CA TYR A 85 15.54 -0.57 9.87
C TYR A 85 15.58 0.97 9.93
N LEU A 86 14.66 1.67 9.24
CA LEU A 86 14.63 3.13 9.26
C LEU A 86 14.24 3.69 10.65
N GLU A 87 13.40 2.98 11.41
CA GLU A 87 13.07 3.34 12.79
C GLU A 87 14.27 3.12 13.74
N GLU A 88 15.01 2.03 13.57
CA GLU A 88 16.16 1.67 14.43
C GLU A 88 17.45 2.45 14.09
N ALA A 89 17.73 2.71 12.81
CA ALA A 89 18.95 3.39 12.35
C ALA A 89 18.87 4.93 12.43
N TYR A 90 17.66 5.50 12.46
CA TYR A 90 17.44 6.95 12.51
C TYR A 90 16.55 7.36 13.72
N PRO A 91 16.89 6.96 14.97
CA PRO A 91 16.02 7.15 16.14
C PRO A 91 15.88 8.62 16.57
N THR A 92 16.77 9.50 16.10
CA THR A 92 16.71 10.96 16.29
C THR A 92 15.78 11.67 15.32
N HIS A 93 15.34 11.00 14.25
CA HIS A 93 14.44 11.55 13.27
C HIS A 93 12.98 11.22 13.69
N GLY A 94 12.14 12.24 13.80
CA GLY A 94 10.73 12.11 14.19
C GLY A 94 9.80 12.14 12.98
N PRO A 95 8.57 11.59 13.08
CA PRO A 95 7.98 11.00 14.28
C PRO A 95 8.53 9.59 14.58
N LYS A 96 8.25 9.09 15.79
CA LYS A 96 8.48 7.68 16.14
C LYS A 96 7.34 6.86 15.55
N PHE A 97 7.67 5.83 14.77
CA PHE A 97 6.66 4.98 14.14
C PHE A 97 6.23 3.79 14.99
N LEU A 98 6.98 3.49 16.04
CA LEU A 98 6.66 2.44 17.02
C LEU A 98 6.74 3.00 18.45
N PRO A 99 5.95 2.46 19.39
CA PRO A 99 6.08 2.79 20.81
C PRO A 99 7.42 2.27 21.38
N GLU A 100 7.76 2.72 22.58
CA GLU A 100 8.97 2.26 23.29
C GLU A 100 8.74 0.93 24.02
N ASP A 101 7.55 0.73 24.59
CA ASP A 101 7.19 -0.49 25.32
C ASP A 101 7.24 -1.74 24.41
N PRO A 102 8.00 -2.79 24.77
CA PRO A 102 8.13 -4.01 23.97
C PRO A 102 6.81 -4.72 23.65
N TYR A 103 5.83 -4.71 24.57
CA TYR A 103 4.53 -5.35 24.32
C TYR A 103 3.73 -4.58 23.27
N SER A 104 3.68 -3.26 23.41
CA SER A 104 3.02 -2.35 22.47
C SER A 104 3.69 -2.38 21.08
N ARG A 105 5.02 -2.55 21.01
CA ARG A 105 5.75 -2.81 19.75
C ARG A 105 5.32 -4.13 19.11
N ALA A 106 5.12 -5.19 19.90
CA ALA A 106 4.63 -6.46 19.40
C ALA A 106 3.17 -6.37 18.89
N GLN A 107 2.30 -5.63 19.59
CA GLN A 107 0.93 -5.37 19.12
C GLN A 107 0.91 -4.61 17.77
N ALA A 108 1.74 -3.56 17.63
CA ALA A 108 1.87 -2.85 16.36
C ALA A 108 2.30 -3.80 15.21
N ARG A 109 3.20 -4.75 15.47
CA ARG A 109 3.65 -5.76 14.50
C ARG A 109 2.57 -6.77 14.13
N ILE A 110 1.70 -7.17 15.06
CA ILE A 110 0.52 -8.00 14.75
C ILE A 110 -0.40 -7.28 13.77
N TRP A 111 -0.59 -5.97 13.93
CA TRP A 111 -1.42 -5.17 13.02
C TRP A 111 -0.76 -4.88 11.67
N ILE A 112 0.58 -4.76 11.62
CA ILE A 112 1.34 -4.76 10.37
C ILE A 112 1.16 -6.09 9.62
N ASP A 113 1.26 -7.23 10.32
CA ASP A 113 0.96 -8.53 9.72
C ASP A 113 -0.47 -8.54 9.17
N TYR A 114 -1.48 -8.20 9.98
CA TYR A 114 -2.88 -8.19 9.57
C TYR A 114 -3.13 -7.40 8.28
N VAL A 115 -2.50 -6.23 8.12
CA VAL A 115 -2.58 -5.45 6.88
C VAL A 115 -2.01 -6.26 5.69
N THR A 116 -0.83 -6.85 5.85
CA THR A 116 -0.14 -7.63 4.79
C THR A 116 -0.76 -9.00 4.51
N SER A 117 -1.33 -9.66 5.52
CA SER A 117 -1.84 -11.04 5.45
C SER A 117 -3.35 -11.13 5.24
N ARG A 118 -4.12 -10.04 5.50
CA ARG A 118 -5.58 -9.98 5.34
C ARG A 118 -6.04 -8.87 4.40
N ILE A 119 -5.78 -7.61 4.73
CA ILE A 119 -6.36 -6.45 4.01
C ILE A 119 -5.83 -6.37 2.56
N ILE A 120 -4.53 -6.52 2.37
CA ILE A 120 -3.91 -6.40 1.04
C ILE A 120 -4.25 -7.58 0.13
N PRO A 121 -4.21 -8.86 0.58
CA PRO A 121 -4.69 -9.99 -0.21
C PRO A 121 -6.16 -9.87 -0.60
N SER A 122 -7.04 -9.43 0.32
CA SER A 122 -8.48 -9.25 0.02
C SER A 122 -8.74 -8.07 -0.94
N PHE A 123 -8.02 -6.95 -0.81
CA PHE A 123 -8.02 -5.86 -1.80
C PHE A 123 -7.75 -6.39 -3.21
N HIS A 124 -6.69 -7.20 -3.38
CA HIS A 124 -6.30 -7.71 -4.69
C HIS A 124 -7.25 -8.80 -5.19
N ARG A 125 -7.79 -9.67 -4.33
CA ARG A 125 -8.86 -10.61 -4.71
C ARG A 125 -10.09 -9.88 -5.22
N PHE A 126 -10.58 -8.88 -4.48
CA PHE A 126 -11.75 -8.09 -4.85
C PHE A 126 -11.50 -7.31 -6.16
N LEU A 127 -10.31 -6.74 -6.36
CA LEU A 127 -9.96 -6.04 -7.59
C LEU A 127 -9.76 -6.97 -8.79
N GLN A 128 -9.16 -8.16 -8.62
CA GLN A 128 -8.97 -9.12 -9.71
C GLN A 128 -10.21 -9.95 -10.04
N TYR A 129 -11.25 -9.92 -9.20
CA TYR A 129 -12.45 -10.73 -9.43
C TYR A 129 -13.14 -10.43 -10.77
N GLN A 130 -13.31 -11.47 -11.59
CA GLN A 130 -14.01 -11.40 -12.87
C GLN A 130 -15.46 -11.84 -12.70
N ILE A 131 -16.41 -10.96 -13.03
CA ILE A 131 -17.84 -11.29 -13.00
C ILE A 131 -18.12 -12.32 -14.11
N PRO A 132 -18.80 -13.44 -13.83
CA PRO A 132 -19.16 -14.43 -14.84
C PRO A 132 -19.99 -13.84 -15.98
N SER A 133 -19.68 -14.22 -17.22
CA SER A 133 -20.38 -13.75 -18.42
C SER A 133 -21.90 -13.93 -18.32
N GLY A 134 -22.65 -12.86 -18.57
CA GLY A 134 -24.11 -12.85 -18.52
C GLY A 134 -24.73 -12.43 -17.19
N LYS A 135 -23.93 -12.12 -16.16
CA LYS A 135 -24.39 -11.46 -14.92
C LYS A 135 -24.05 -9.97 -14.91
N SER A 136 -24.87 -9.16 -14.25
CA SER A 136 -24.49 -7.81 -13.82
C SER A 136 -23.75 -7.85 -12.48
N ALA A 137 -22.98 -6.81 -12.16
CA ALA A 137 -22.26 -6.69 -10.90
C ALA A 137 -23.19 -6.75 -9.67
N ASP A 138 -24.37 -6.12 -9.75
CA ASP A 138 -25.36 -6.09 -8.67
C ASP A 138 -26.00 -7.45 -8.38
N GLN A 139 -25.88 -8.41 -9.30
CA GLN A 139 -26.43 -9.76 -9.19
C GLN A 139 -25.36 -10.81 -8.91
N ASP A 140 -24.08 -10.43 -8.82
CA ASP A 140 -23.02 -11.39 -8.56
C ASP A 140 -22.67 -11.53 -7.07
N ALA A 141 -23.03 -12.69 -6.52
CA ALA A 141 -22.76 -13.05 -5.13
C ALA A 141 -21.27 -13.16 -4.81
N GLY A 142 -20.40 -13.52 -5.77
CA GLY A 142 -18.96 -13.64 -5.53
C GLY A 142 -18.28 -12.28 -5.38
N LEU A 143 -18.65 -11.31 -6.22
CA LEU A 143 -18.24 -9.91 -6.09
C LEU A 143 -18.70 -9.33 -4.74
N SER A 144 -19.95 -9.57 -4.36
CA SER A 144 -20.51 -9.10 -3.09
C SER A 144 -19.82 -9.74 -1.89
N GLN A 145 -19.58 -11.04 -1.90
CA GLN A 145 -18.85 -11.76 -0.84
C GLN A 145 -17.41 -11.22 -0.67
N LEU A 146 -16.69 -10.94 -1.76
CA LEU A 146 -15.34 -10.36 -1.68
C LEU A 146 -15.33 -8.91 -1.19
N ARG A 147 -16.36 -8.12 -1.55
CA ARG A 147 -16.59 -6.79 -1.01
C ARG A 147 -16.83 -6.85 0.51
N GLU A 148 -17.69 -7.76 0.96
CA GLU A 148 -17.98 -7.98 2.39
C GLU A 148 -16.77 -8.47 3.18
N GLU A 149 -15.97 -9.39 2.63
CA GLU A 149 -14.69 -9.82 3.21
C GLU A 149 -13.74 -8.62 3.42
N PHE A 150 -13.55 -7.83 2.36
CA PHE A 150 -12.65 -6.68 2.40
C PHE A 150 -13.12 -5.61 3.41
N LEU A 151 -14.40 -5.24 3.37
CA LEU A 151 -15.00 -4.29 4.31
C LEU A 151 -14.95 -4.83 5.76
N GLY A 152 -15.13 -6.14 5.96
CA GLY A 152 -14.96 -6.80 7.25
C GLY A 152 -13.55 -6.60 7.81
N HIS A 153 -12.51 -6.80 6.99
CA HIS A 153 -11.13 -6.55 7.38
C HIS A 153 -10.84 -5.08 7.72
N LEU A 154 -11.40 -4.13 6.95
CA LEU A 154 -11.28 -2.70 7.29
C LEU A 154 -11.97 -2.38 8.62
N LYS A 155 -13.13 -2.96 8.92
CA LYS A 155 -13.83 -2.77 10.20
C LYS A 155 -13.03 -3.31 11.38
N THR A 156 -12.54 -4.56 11.31
CA THR A 156 -11.71 -5.15 12.37
C THR A 156 -10.47 -4.31 12.65
N TRP A 157 -9.77 -3.86 11.61
CA TRP A 157 -8.61 -2.99 11.76
C TRP A 157 -8.98 -1.60 12.33
N THR A 158 -10.15 -1.06 11.98
CA THR A 158 -10.62 0.23 12.51
C THR A 158 -11.04 0.18 13.98
N GLN A 159 -11.62 -0.93 14.42
CA GLN A 159 -12.03 -1.15 15.81
C GLN A 159 -10.84 -1.18 16.80
N GLU A 160 -9.65 -1.49 16.29
CA GLU A 160 -8.43 -1.73 17.06
C GLU A 160 -7.44 -0.56 16.99
N MET A 161 -7.82 0.53 16.30
CA MET A 161 -7.11 1.80 16.39
C MET A 161 -7.22 2.41 17.79
N HIS A 162 -6.20 3.16 18.20
CA HIS A 162 -6.28 4.03 19.37
C HIS A 162 -7.51 4.94 19.32
N PRO A 163 -8.31 5.06 20.40
CA PRO A 163 -9.58 5.80 20.40
C PRO A 163 -9.39 7.29 20.10
N ASP A 164 -8.40 7.91 20.75
CA ASP A 164 -8.13 9.35 20.58
C ASP A 164 -7.60 9.70 19.18
N GLY A 165 -6.79 8.81 18.58
CA GLY A 165 -6.31 8.93 17.20
C GLY A 165 -5.60 10.26 16.88
N PRO A 166 -5.57 10.67 15.60
CA PRO A 166 -6.33 10.11 14.48
C PRO A 166 -5.70 8.85 13.84
N PHE A 167 -4.43 8.57 14.10
CA PHE A 167 -3.70 7.44 13.52
C PHE A 167 -3.95 6.14 14.29
N PHE A 168 -3.36 5.03 13.84
CA PHE A 168 -3.60 3.70 14.40
C PHE A 168 -3.09 3.58 15.84
N LEU A 169 -1.89 4.08 16.12
CA LEU A 169 -1.26 3.98 17.44
C LEU A 169 -1.55 5.18 18.36
N GLY A 170 -2.18 6.24 17.87
CA GLY A 170 -2.48 7.45 18.65
C GLY A 170 -2.47 8.73 17.82
N SER A 171 -1.88 9.77 18.39
CA SER A 171 -1.80 11.13 17.81
C SER A 171 -0.77 11.28 16.68
N GLU A 172 0.26 10.45 16.64
CA GLU A 172 1.31 10.42 15.61
C GLU A 172 1.14 9.23 14.65
N ILE A 173 1.62 9.38 13.41
CA ILE A 173 1.55 8.33 12.40
C ILE A 173 2.54 7.19 12.73
N GLY A 174 2.05 5.95 12.73
CA GLY A 174 2.85 4.76 13.07
C GLY A 174 3.16 3.86 11.87
N LEU A 175 3.99 2.84 12.09
CA LEU A 175 4.25 1.81 11.08
C LEU A 175 2.96 1.13 10.55
N PRO A 176 1.94 0.78 11.37
CA PRO A 176 0.69 0.21 10.86
C PRO A 176 -0.01 1.13 9.84
N ASP A 177 0.01 2.44 10.08
CA ASP A 177 -0.55 3.44 9.18
C ASP A 177 0.22 3.48 7.86
N LEU A 178 1.55 3.57 7.90
CA LEU A 178 2.42 3.61 6.71
C LEU A 178 2.29 2.36 5.84
N VAL A 179 2.05 1.20 6.45
CA VAL A 179 1.90 -0.09 5.74
C VAL A 179 0.56 -0.16 5.00
N LEU A 180 -0.54 0.37 5.56
CA LEU A 180 -1.87 0.35 4.94
C LEU A 180 -2.15 1.55 4.03
N ALA A 181 -1.64 2.74 4.36
CA ALA A 181 -1.97 3.99 3.70
C ALA A 181 -1.91 3.94 2.15
N PRO A 182 -0.92 3.29 1.50
CA PRO A 182 -0.91 3.17 0.05
C PRO A 182 -2.16 2.49 -0.54
N TRP A 183 -2.72 1.48 0.12
CA TRP A 183 -3.96 0.86 -0.34
C TRP A 183 -5.17 1.73 -0.03
N ALA A 184 -5.20 2.33 1.16
CA ALA A 184 -6.33 3.14 1.60
C ALA A 184 -6.55 4.42 0.77
N VAL A 185 -5.48 5.11 0.36
CA VAL A 185 -5.61 6.30 -0.52
C VAL A 185 -5.97 5.95 -1.96
N ARG A 186 -6.02 4.66 -2.30
CA ARG A 186 -6.34 4.14 -3.64
C ARG A 186 -7.65 3.35 -3.71
N LEU A 187 -8.48 3.36 -2.67
CA LEU A 187 -9.76 2.63 -2.66
C LEU A 187 -10.75 3.12 -3.74
N TRP A 188 -10.53 4.30 -4.33
CA TRP A 188 -11.26 4.79 -5.51
C TRP A 188 -11.22 3.81 -6.70
N VAL A 189 -10.27 2.87 -6.75
CA VAL A 189 -10.23 1.83 -7.81
C VAL A 189 -11.47 0.94 -7.79
N PHE A 190 -12.15 0.78 -6.65
CA PHE A 190 -13.36 -0.02 -6.57
C PHE A 190 -14.59 0.73 -7.12
N ASP A 191 -14.61 2.05 -7.00
CA ASP A 191 -15.63 2.88 -7.64
C ASP A 191 -15.44 2.90 -9.16
N GLU A 192 -14.18 2.94 -9.61
CA GLU A 192 -13.79 2.89 -11.03
C GLU A 192 -14.06 1.53 -11.69
N PHE A 193 -13.72 0.41 -11.02
CA PHE A 193 -13.64 -0.91 -11.65
C PHE A 193 -14.57 -1.99 -11.06
N LYS A 194 -15.22 -1.75 -9.91
CA LYS A 194 -16.05 -2.74 -9.19
C LYS A 194 -17.41 -2.18 -8.70
N HIS A 195 -17.90 -1.14 -9.36
CA HIS A 195 -19.22 -0.53 -9.12
C HIS A 195 -19.42 -0.05 -7.66
N GLY A 196 -18.34 0.38 -7.01
CA GLY A 196 -18.37 0.92 -5.66
C GLY A 196 -17.60 0.06 -4.65
N LEU A 197 -16.82 0.74 -3.82
CA LEU A 197 -16.18 0.16 -2.63
C LEU A 197 -17.19 -0.38 -1.61
N GLY A 198 -18.32 0.32 -1.42
CA GLY A 198 -19.34 -0.05 -0.43
C GLY A 198 -19.11 0.44 1.00
N ILE A 199 -18.14 1.33 1.26
CA ILE A 199 -18.12 2.09 2.51
C ILE A 199 -19.32 3.06 2.51
N PRO A 200 -20.16 3.06 3.56
CA PRO A 200 -21.36 3.87 3.60
C PRO A 200 -21.05 5.36 3.81
N LEU A 201 -21.90 6.22 3.25
CA LEU A 201 -21.95 7.65 3.59
C LEU A 201 -22.21 7.85 5.09
N GLU A 202 -21.87 9.03 5.61
CA GLU A 202 -22.12 9.39 7.02
C GLU A 202 -23.62 9.32 7.35
N GLY A 203 -23.96 8.71 8.48
CA GLY A 203 -25.33 8.42 8.91
C GLY A 203 -25.96 7.16 8.29
N ASN A 204 -25.31 6.51 7.32
CA ASN A 204 -25.82 5.32 6.62
C ASN A 204 -25.08 4.01 6.97
N GLY A 205 -24.21 4.02 7.99
CA GLY A 205 -23.42 2.87 8.44
C GLY A 205 -24.12 1.90 9.38
N GLY A 206 -25.35 2.21 9.81
CA GLY A 206 -26.15 1.33 10.67
C GLY A 206 -25.44 0.97 11.97
N ALA A 207 -25.36 -0.33 12.30
CA ALA A 207 -24.67 -0.81 13.50
C ALA A 207 -23.16 -0.52 13.51
N ASP A 208 -22.55 -0.30 12.34
CA ASP A 208 -21.13 0.00 12.18
C ASP A 208 -20.83 1.51 12.05
N GLU A 209 -21.80 2.42 12.23
CA GLU A 209 -21.60 3.87 11.99
C GLU A 209 -20.39 4.44 12.75
N VAL A 210 -20.22 4.07 14.03
CA VAL A 210 -19.07 4.51 14.86
C VAL A 210 -17.73 4.02 14.28
N VAL A 211 -17.71 2.79 13.75
CA VAL A 211 -16.53 2.22 13.09
C VAL A 211 -16.24 2.99 11.80
N TRP A 212 -17.25 3.21 10.95
CA TRP A 212 -17.06 3.96 9.72
C TRP A 212 -16.69 5.43 9.95
N ALA A 213 -17.17 6.07 11.01
CA ALA A 213 -16.74 7.40 11.44
C ALA A 213 -15.26 7.39 11.88
N ARG A 214 -14.81 6.38 12.64
CA ARG A 214 -13.40 6.23 13.03
C ARG A 214 -12.48 5.96 11.83
N TRP A 215 -12.93 5.18 10.85
CA TRP A 215 -12.24 4.98 9.56
C TRP A 215 -12.13 6.31 8.79
N LYS A 216 -13.22 7.07 8.66
CA LYS A 216 -13.25 8.39 8.01
C LYS A 216 -12.27 9.37 8.69
N LYS A 217 -12.26 9.43 10.03
CA LYS A 217 -11.28 10.22 10.80
C LYS A 217 -9.83 9.84 10.46
N TRP A 218 -9.54 8.54 10.35
CA TRP A 218 -8.20 8.05 10.01
C TRP A 218 -7.79 8.39 8.57
N ILE A 219 -8.61 8.02 7.58
CA ILE A 219 -8.22 8.18 6.17
C ILE A 219 -8.08 9.66 5.80
N ASN A 220 -8.91 10.54 6.37
CA ASN A 220 -8.77 11.98 6.21
C ASN A 220 -7.44 12.49 6.78
N ALA A 221 -7.02 12.00 7.96
CA ALA A 221 -5.74 12.38 8.57
C ALA A 221 -4.53 11.86 7.79
N VAL A 222 -4.63 10.66 7.19
CA VAL A 222 -3.61 10.11 6.28
C VAL A 222 -3.53 10.90 4.98
N GLN A 223 -4.66 11.14 4.31
CA GLN A 223 -4.72 11.91 3.05
C GLN A 223 -4.24 13.36 3.21
N ALA A 224 -4.37 13.95 4.40
CA ALA A 224 -3.89 15.29 4.71
C ALA A 224 -2.35 15.39 4.83
N ARG A 225 -1.62 14.28 5.00
CA ARG A 225 -0.15 14.34 5.20
C ARG A 225 0.58 14.72 3.92
N SER A 226 1.59 15.57 4.05
CA SER A 226 2.47 15.97 2.94
C SER A 226 3.14 14.75 2.32
N SER A 227 3.71 13.85 3.12
CA SER A 227 4.28 12.58 2.65
C SER A 227 3.32 11.81 1.74
N ILE A 228 2.05 11.68 2.10
CA ILE A 228 1.05 10.99 1.28
C ILE A 228 0.79 11.71 -0.04
N ARG A 229 0.70 13.04 0.00
CA ARG A 229 0.43 13.88 -1.19
C ARG A 229 1.60 13.88 -2.16
N GLU A 230 2.83 14.13 -1.68
CA GLU A 230 4.02 14.17 -2.53
C GLU A 230 4.40 12.79 -3.08
N THR A 231 4.06 11.70 -2.36
CA THR A 231 4.37 10.33 -2.81
C THR A 231 3.30 9.65 -3.67
N THR A 232 2.13 10.28 -3.84
CA THR A 232 1.01 9.76 -4.63
C THR A 232 0.87 10.54 -5.94
N SER A 233 1.07 9.90 -7.10
CA SER A 233 0.79 10.56 -8.38
C SER A 233 -0.71 10.71 -8.66
N GLU A 234 -1.01 11.49 -9.68
CA GLU A 234 -2.34 11.70 -10.26
C GLU A 234 -3.00 10.37 -10.68
N LYS A 235 -4.34 10.36 -10.68
CA LYS A 235 -5.15 9.14 -10.91
C LYS A 235 -4.90 8.54 -12.29
N GLU A 236 -4.70 9.39 -13.29
CA GLU A 236 -4.45 9.03 -14.69
C GLU A 236 -3.27 8.08 -14.85
N HIS A 237 -2.19 8.26 -14.07
CA HIS A 237 -1.02 7.39 -14.11
C HIS A 237 -1.25 6.00 -13.47
N TYR A 238 -2.19 5.90 -12.53
CA TYR A 238 -2.58 4.63 -11.91
C TYR A 238 -3.60 3.85 -12.73
N LEU A 239 -4.46 4.53 -13.51
CA LEU A 239 -5.56 3.89 -14.24
C LEU A 239 -5.12 2.75 -15.19
N PRO A 240 -4.06 2.87 -16.01
CA PRO A 240 -3.59 1.77 -16.85
C PRO A 240 -3.13 0.56 -16.03
N ILE A 241 -2.45 0.80 -14.91
CA ILE A 241 -1.92 -0.25 -14.02
C ILE A 241 -3.09 -0.99 -13.36
N TYR A 242 -4.00 -0.27 -12.70
CA TYR A 242 -5.15 -0.91 -12.04
C TYR A 242 -6.15 -1.51 -13.00
N ARG A 243 -6.29 -1.01 -14.23
CA ARG A 243 -7.07 -1.69 -15.27
C ARG A 243 -6.53 -3.09 -15.55
N ARG A 244 -5.20 -3.28 -15.59
CA ARG A 244 -4.62 -4.64 -15.77
C ARG A 244 -4.91 -5.57 -14.60
N TYR A 245 -4.98 -5.07 -13.37
CA TYR A 245 -5.46 -5.86 -12.23
C TYR A 245 -6.97 -6.12 -12.32
N ALA A 246 -7.76 -5.09 -12.65
CA ALA A 246 -9.22 -5.18 -12.76
C ALA A 246 -9.69 -6.17 -13.84
N ASP A 247 -8.96 -6.26 -14.95
CA ASP A 247 -9.13 -7.21 -16.05
C ASP A 247 -8.48 -8.60 -15.80
N ASP A 248 -7.84 -8.79 -14.64
CA ASP A 248 -7.00 -9.96 -14.29
C ASP A 248 -5.88 -10.32 -15.30
N LYS A 249 -5.36 -9.31 -16.01
CA LYS A 249 -4.28 -9.44 -17.01
C LYS A 249 -2.89 -9.08 -16.49
N ALA A 250 -2.78 -8.42 -15.34
CA ALA A 250 -1.51 -8.00 -14.74
C ALA A 250 -0.57 -9.20 -14.53
N GLN A 251 0.72 -9.03 -14.85
CA GLN A 251 1.73 -10.10 -14.80
C GLN A 251 2.77 -9.93 -13.67
N SER A 252 2.49 -9.08 -12.69
CA SER A 252 3.25 -9.02 -11.44
C SER A 252 3.15 -10.34 -10.65
N GLU A 253 4.15 -10.65 -9.82
CA GLU A 253 4.10 -11.82 -8.94
C GLU A 253 2.92 -11.77 -7.96
N LEU A 254 2.56 -10.56 -7.52
CA LEU A 254 1.35 -10.28 -6.77
C LEU A 254 0.08 -10.76 -7.50
N ALA A 255 -0.12 -10.33 -8.75
CA ALA A 255 -1.29 -10.72 -9.53
C ALA A 255 -1.35 -12.24 -9.78
N LYS A 256 -0.20 -12.86 -10.06
CA LYS A 256 -0.07 -14.32 -10.21
C LYS A 256 -0.36 -15.06 -8.91
N ALA A 257 0.09 -14.56 -7.76
CA ALA A 257 -0.17 -15.15 -6.45
C ALA A 257 -1.66 -15.09 -6.10
N THR A 258 -2.31 -13.93 -6.31
CA THR A 258 -3.75 -13.75 -6.13
C THR A 258 -4.56 -14.72 -7.01
N ARG A 259 -4.24 -14.85 -8.30
CA ARG A 259 -4.86 -15.85 -9.19
C ARG A 259 -4.68 -17.29 -8.71
N ALA A 260 -3.51 -17.61 -8.16
CA ALA A 260 -3.20 -18.93 -7.63
C ALA A 260 -3.75 -19.20 -6.22
N GLY A 261 -4.50 -18.26 -5.62
CA GLY A 261 -5.00 -18.37 -4.24
C GLY A 261 -3.90 -18.37 -3.17
N ARG A 262 -2.69 -17.93 -3.51
CA ARG A 262 -1.53 -17.88 -2.61
C ARG A 262 -1.49 -16.57 -1.83
N GLY A 263 -0.71 -16.57 -0.73
CA GLY A 263 -0.38 -15.34 -0.01
C GLY A 263 0.33 -14.32 -0.90
N VAL A 264 0.21 -13.05 -0.55
CA VAL A 264 0.92 -11.95 -1.23
C VAL A 264 2.43 -12.09 -1.01
N PRO A 265 3.23 -12.11 -2.09
CA PRO A 265 4.69 -12.16 -2.01
C PRO A 265 5.32 -10.81 -1.66
#